data_AF-A0A133YTV5-F1
#
_entry.id   AF-A0A133YTV5-F1
#
_cell.length_a   1.000
_cell.length_b   1.000
_cell.length_c   1.000
_cell.angle_alpha   90.00
_cell.angle_beta   90.00
_cell.angle_gamma   90.00
#
_symmetry.space_group_name_H-M   'P 1'
#
loop_
_entity.id
_entity.type
_entity.pdbx_description
1 polymer ?
#
loop_
_entity_poly.entity_id
_entity_poly.type
_entity_poly.pdbx_seq_one_letter_code
_entity_poly.pdbx_strand_id
1 'polypeptide(L)'
;MRKKKTIDYQFSQKHIDYIKNCSTHEYNIAEGAIRSGKTVDHIFDFAHSIKRSRDKLFLVTASTVGQAKLVVGDSNGYGLEYIFRGQSRWSKYKQNEALIIKGYDTKFKEKIVIFAGGGKADSFKSIRGNSYGMWLATEINLHHENTIKEAFNRTAAAKDRKIYWDLNPDAPTHFIYKDYIDKYTSNPKLSVNYGHFLIDDNITISKERLDTIKAQYSPETVWYKRDILGLRVLAEGLIYKEFADNSEKYLIDYDKNYITINVGVDFGGNKSKHTFVATAITTGYKELVCLASERHEPDTPDTLNNQFLQFVKKILAKYGRIDCIFADNAEQVLLRGLQKTLLNNNINIAVKNSIKNAIVDRIRIVNSLVATGRFFYKKDCETLVSALQTAVFDEKELDDVRLDDGTSDIDTLDAFEYSFEKYLKALSIL
;
A
#
# COMPACT_ATOMS: atom_id res chain seq x y z
N MET A 1 6.75 13.40 40.55
CA MET A 1 6.49 12.22 39.69
C MET A 1 5.29 12.49 38.79
N ARG A 2 5.48 12.73 37.48
CA ARG A 2 4.34 12.76 36.55
C ARG A 2 3.77 11.34 36.45
N LYS A 3 2.46 11.16 36.69
CA LYS A 3 1.76 9.87 36.57
C LYS A 3 2.15 9.20 35.25
N LYS A 4 2.76 8.02 35.31
CA LYS A 4 3.05 7.17 34.15
C LYS A 4 1.67 6.75 33.62
N LYS A 5 1.22 7.29 32.47
CA LYS A 5 -0.03 6.84 31.85
C LYS A 5 0.17 5.40 31.43
N THR A 6 -0.55 4.47 32.06
CA THR A 6 -0.57 3.06 31.67
C THR A 6 -1.22 2.94 30.29
N ILE A 7 -0.67 2.07 29.44
CA ILE A 7 -1.28 1.72 28.16
C ILE A 7 -2.48 0.83 28.47
N ASP A 8 -3.65 1.20 27.96
CA ASP A 8 -4.87 0.40 28.12
C ASP A 8 -4.92 -0.64 27.00
N TYR A 9 -4.46 -1.84 27.32
CA TYR A 9 -4.47 -2.97 26.39
C TYR A 9 -5.81 -3.68 26.46
N GLN A 10 -6.43 -3.87 25.29
CA GLN A 10 -7.64 -4.67 25.13
C GLN A 10 -7.34 -5.76 24.12
N PHE A 11 -6.99 -6.94 24.62
CA PHE A 11 -6.70 -8.12 23.82
C PHE A 11 -7.87 -9.09 23.89
N SER A 12 -8.25 -9.66 22.74
CA SER A 12 -9.13 -10.83 22.73
C SER A 12 -8.42 -12.06 23.29
N GLN A 13 -9.18 -13.10 23.63
CA GLN A 13 -8.60 -14.33 24.16
C GLN A 13 -7.56 -14.94 23.20
N LYS A 14 -7.81 -14.87 21.89
CA LYS A 14 -6.89 -15.34 20.86
C LYS A 14 -5.54 -14.62 20.88
N HIS A 15 -5.56 -13.29 21.01
CA HIS A 15 -4.35 -12.48 21.17
C HIS A 15 -3.60 -12.81 22.47
N ILE A 16 -4.34 -12.99 23.58
CA ILE A 16 -3.75 -13.37 24.87
C ILE A 16 -3.02 -14.70 24.77
N ASP A 17 -3.63 -15.71 24.16
CA ASP A 17 -3.06 -17.04 24.04
C ASP A 17 -1.84 -17.05 23.11
N TYR A 18 -1.90 -16.29 22.01
CA TYR A 18 -0.76 -16.09 21.13
C TYR A 18 0.42 -15.41 21.84
N ILE A 19 0.18 -14.32 22.56
CA ILE A 19 1.22 -13.59 23.33
C ILE A 19 1.85 -14.50 24.40
N LYS A 20 1.06 -15.32 25.10
CA LYS A 20 1.59 -16.28 26.07
C LYS A 20 2.54 -17.28 25.39
N ASN A 21 2.17 -17.80 24.24
CA ASN A 21 3.02 -18.71 23.47
C ASN A 21 4.29 -18.02 22.95
N CYS A 22 4.22 -16.73 22.59
CA CYS A 22 5.41 -15.97 22.21
C CYS A 22 6.50 -16.00 23.28
N SER A 23 6.11 -16.06 24.56
CA SER A 23 7.05 -16.07 25.67
C SER A 23 8.01 -17.28 25.68
N THR A 24 7.59 -18.42 25.11
CA THR A 24 8.32 -19.70 25.12
C THR A 24 8.85 -20.14 23.76
N HIS A 25 8.43 -19.51 22.66
CA HIS A 25 8.83 -19.88 21.30
C HIS A 25 9.92 -18.97 20.73
N GLU A 26 10.80 -19.56 19.92
CA GLU A 26 11.88 -18.83 19.24
C GLU A 26 11.37 -18.06 18.03
N TYR A 27 10.48 -18.66 17.22
CA TYR A 27 9.90 -18.04 16.03
C TYR A 27 8.42 -17.75 16.27
N ASN A 28 8.05 -16.48 16.15
CA ASN A 28 6.70 -15.99 16.44
C ASN A 28 6.16 -15.32 15.19
N ILE A 29 5.28 -16.02 14.47
CA ILE A 29 4.77 -15.60 13.17
C ILE A 29 3.29 -15.26 13.33
N ALA A 30 2.90 -14.05 12.94
CA ALA A 30 1.51 -13.59 12.99
C ALA A 30 1.08 -13.16 11.58
N GLU A 31 0.26 -13.98 10.94
CA GLU A 31 -0.26 -13.72 9.60
C GLU A 31 -1.74 -13.33 9.66
N GLY A 32 -2.19 -12.51 8.73
CA GLY A 32 -3.63 -12.38 8.45
C GLY A 32 -4.05 -10.95 8.18
N ALA A 33 -5.34 -10.68 8.33
CA ALA A 33 -6.03 -9.46 7.92
C ALA A 33 -5.37 -8.17 8.43
N ILE A 34 -5.62 -7.07 7.73
CA ILE A 34 -5.27 -5.73 8.21
C ILE A 34 -6.06 -5.42 9.49
N ARG A 35 -5.52 -4.51 10.31
CA ARG A 35 -6.19 -4.01 11.53
C ARG A 35 -6.59 -5.11 12.53
N SER A 36 -6.01 -6.30 12.42
CA SER A 36 -6.26 -7.44 13.31
C SER A 36 -5.53 -7.36 14.65
N GLY A 37 -4.64 -6.38 14.88
CA GLY A 37 -3.94 -6.21 16.16
C GLY A 37 -2.61 -6.97 16.29
N LYS A 38 -2.28 -7.85 15.33
CA LYS A 38 -1.08 -8.72 15.34
C LYS A 38 0.26 -8.03 15.68
N THR A 39 0.51 -6.84 15.15
CA THR A 39 1.75 -6.10 15.42
C THR A 39 1.85 -5.69 16.90
N VAL A 40 0.74 -5.33 17.54
CA VAL A 40 0.72 -4.94 18.95
C VAL A 40 1.09 -6.13 19.85
N ASP A 41 0.69 -7.35 19.48
CA ASP A 41 1.09 -8.57 20.18
C ASP A 41 2.62 -8.75 20.18
N HIS A 42 3.24 -8.59 19.01
CA HIS A 42 4.70 -8.69 18.87
C HIS A 42 5.42 -7.57 19.62
N ILE A 43 4.96 -6.32 19.52
CA ILE A 43 5.53 -5.20 20.26
C ILE A 43 5.46 -5.48 21.77
N PHE A 44 4.32 -6.00 22.24
CA PHE A 44 4.12 -6.34 23.65
C PHE A 44 5.12 -7.40 24.12
N ASP A 45 5.19 -8.58 23.48
CA ASP A 45 6.11 -9.63 23.96
C ASP A 45 7.58 -9.27 23.69
N PHE A 46 7.90 -8.57 22.60
CA PHE A 46 9.25 -8.09 22.30
C PHE A 46 9.74 -7.12 23.39
N ALA A 47 8.92 -6.16 23.81
CA ALA A 47 9.27 -5.26 24.90
C ALA A 47 9.51 -6.02 26.21
N HIS A 48 8.65 -6.99 26.55
CA HIS A 48 8.82 -7.82 27.75
C HIS A 48 10.06 -8.73 27.67
N SER A 49 10.39 -9.20 26.48
CA SER A 49 11.59 -9.98 26.21
C SER A 49 12.86 -9.13 26.31
N ILE A 50 12.85 -7.87 25.86
CA ILE A 50 13.97 -6.91 26.05
C ILE A 50 14.26 -6.68 27.54
N LYS A 51 13.24 -6.55 28.39
CA LYS A 51 13.38 -6.36 29.85
C LYS A 51 14.20 -7.49 30.51
N ARG A 52 14.05 -8.71 29.99
CA ARG A 52 14.64 -9.94 30.56
C ARG A 52 15.91 -10.40 29.85
N SER A 53 16.12 -10.00 28.59
CA SER A 53 17.21 -10.47 27.75
C SER A 53 18.59 -10.16 28.33
N ARG A 54 19.55 -11.06 28.09
CA ARG A 54 20.98 -10.93 28.38
C ARG A 54 21.72 -10.17 27.28
N ASP A 55 21.14 -10.07 26.09
CA ASP A 55 21.71 -9.36 24.94
C ASP A 55 21.48 -7.85 25.03
N LYS A 56 22.36 -7.07 24.40
CA LYS A 56 22.32 -5.59 24.44
C LYS A 56 21.61 -4.98 23.24
N LEU A 57 21.79 -5.56 22.05
CA LEU A 57 21.32 -5.03 20.78
C LEU A 57 20.14 -5.84 20.27
N PHE A 58 19.13 -5.17 19.75
CA PHE A 58 17.95 -5.78 19.13
C PHE A 58 17.67 -5.09 17.80
N LEU A 59 17.00 -5.80 16.90
CA LEU A 59 16.70 -5.32 15.56
C LEU A 59 15.19 -5.20 15.36
N VAL A 60 14.77 -4.08 14.79
CA VAL A 60 13.43 -3.86 14.24
C VAL A 60 13.56 -3.48 12.77
N THR A 61 12.83 -4.18 11.90
CA THR A 61 12.79 -3.88 10.47
C THR A 61 11.35 -3.74 9.94
N ALA A 62 11.20 -2.91 8.92
CA ALA A 62 10.02 -2.80 8.05
C ALA A 62 10.52 -2.52 6.62
N SER A 63 9.64 -2.31 5.64
CA SER A 63 10.08 -1.99 4.27
C SER A 63 11.05 -0.78 4.25
N THR A 64 10.80 0.22 5.10
CA THR A 64 11.65 1.41 5.30
C THR A 64 11.91 1.69 6.78
N VAL A 65 12.99 2.43 7.09
CA VAL A 65 13.30 2.88 8.46
C VAL A 65 12.16 3.71 9.06
N GLY A 66 11.54 4.57 8.23
CA GLY A 66 10.41 5.41 8.66
C GLY A 66 9.21 4.57 9.10
N GLN A 67 8.85 3.56 8.31
CA GLN A 67 7.78 2.63 8.69
C GLN A 67 8.13 1.84 9.96
N ALA A 68 9.37 1.35 10.09
CA ALA A 68 9.79 0.61 11.29
C ALA A 68 9.61 1.46 12.57
N LYS A 69 10.01 2.74 12.52
CA LYS A 69 9.83 3.67 13.64
C LYS A 69 8.36 3.96 13.91
N LEU A 70 7.54 4.13 12.87
CA LEU A 70 6.12 4.40 13.01
C LEU A 70 5.36 3.20 13.59
N VAL A 71 5.53 2.01 13.01
CA VAL A 71 4.73 0.82 13.32
C VAL A 71 5.13 0.19 14.66
N VAL A 72 6.42 0.18 15.01
CA VAL A 72 6.94 -0.49 16.22
C VAL A 72 7.42 0.50 17.27
N GLY A 73 8.00 1.63 16.85
CA GLY A 73 8.50 2.67 17.76
C GLY A 73 7.37 3.44 18.44
N ASP A 74 6.47 4.03 17.64
CA ASP A 74 5.31 4.82 18.09
C ASP A 74 4.03 3.97 18.24
N SER A 75 3.62 3.26 17.18
CA SER A 75 2.44 2.39 17.13
C SER A 75 1.16 3.04 17.70
N ASN A 76 0.91 4.32 17.39
CA ASN A 76 -0.25 5.08 17.88
C ASN A 76 -0.41 5.04 19.42
N GLY A 77 0.70 5.07 20.16
CA GLY A 77 0.68 5.03 21.63
C GLY A 77 0.96 3.64 22.23
N TYR A 78 1.08 2.60 21.41
CA TYR A 78 1.34 1.22 21.84
C TYR A 78 2.79 0.76 21.61
N GLY A 79 3.60 1.58 20.96
CA GLY A 79 4.96 1.27 20.56
C GLY A 79 5.97 1.26 21.72
N LEU A 80 7.21 0.85 21.39
CA LEU A 80 8.28 0.72 22.37
C LEU A 80 8.56 2.01 23.15
N GLU A 81 8.42 3.18 22.53
CA GLU A 81 8.68 4.46 23.22
C GLU A 81 7.66 4.74 24.35
N TYR A 82 6.43 4.26 24.19
CA TYR A 82 5.37 4.41 25.18
C TYR A 82 5.46 3.34 26.25
N ILE A 83 5.81 2.10 25.90
CA ILE A 83 6.03 1.02 26.85
C ILE A 83 7.19 1.37 27.79
N PHE A 84 8.28 1.90 27.24
CA PHE A 84 9.46 2.32 28.00
C PHE A 84 9.45 3.81 28.37
N ARG A 85 8.28 4.45 28.42
CA ARG A 85 8.17 5.89 28.70
C ARG A 85 8.93 6.30 29.97
N GLY A 86 9.74 7.34 29.83
CA GLY A 86 10.61 7.85 30.89
C GLY A 86 11.89 7.03 31.10
N GLN A 87 12.11 5.99 30.30
CA GLN A 87 13.30 5.12 30.33
C GLN A 87 13.89 4.92 28.93
N SER A 88 13.29 5.49 27.89
CA SER A 88 13.76 5.42 26.51
C SER A 88 14.00 6.78 25.90
N ARG A 89 14.92 6.85 24.94
CA ARG A 89 15.18 8.03 24.10
C ARG A 89 15.55 7.62 22.68
N TRP A 90 15.01 8.33 21.69
CA TRP A 90 15.47 8.21 20.30
C TRP A 90 16.89 8.79 20.17
N SER A 91 17.72 8.11 19.40
CA SER A 91 19.13 8.44 19.18
C SER A 91 19.63 7.75 17.92
N LYS A 92 20.93 7.89 17.62
CA LYS A 92 21.63 7.02 16.68
C LYS A 92 22.55 6.05 17.39
N TYR A 93 22.78 4.89 16.79
CA TYR A 93 23.84 3.94 17.15
C TYR A 93 24.57 3.49 15.88
N LYS A 94 25.86 3.82 15.77
CA LYS A 94 26.68 3.55 14.58
C LYS A 94 25.96 3.93 13.27
N GLN A 95 25.44 5.15 13.20
CA GLN A 95 24.67 5.74 12.09
C GLN A 95 23.24 5.23 11.89
N ASN A 96 22.84 4.11 12.51
CA ASN A 96 21.46 3.64 12.47
C ASN A 96 20.56 4.42 13.45
N GLU A 97 19.31 4.62 13.07
CA GLU A 97 18.26 5.10 13.98
C GLU A 97 18.04 4.07 15.09
N ALA A 98 17.97 4.52 16.34
CA ALA A 98 17.87 3.63 17.49
C ALA A 98 17.01 4.20 18.62
N LEU A 99 16.31 3.32 19.33
CA LEU A 99 15.71 3.59 20.62
C LEU A 99 16.63 3.04 21.71
N ILE A 100 17.23 3.93 22.50
CA ILE A 100 18.07 3.55 23.65
C ILE A 100 17.15 3.46 24.86
N ILE A 101 17.15 2.31 25.53
CA ILE A 101 16.31 2.02 26.70
C ILE A 101 17.23 1.74 27.90
N LYS A 102 17.08 2.53 28.96
CA LYS A 102 17.81 2.38 30.22
C LYS A 102 16.96 2.89 31.37
N GLY A 103 16.57 1.99 32.28
CA GLY A 103 15.81 2.36 33.47
C GLY A 103 15.50 1.16 34.36
N TYR A 104 14.54 1.31 35.27
CA TYR A 104 14.05 0.25 36.14
C TYR A 104 13.71 -1.04 35.39
N ASP A 105 12.99 -0.93 34.26
CA ASP A 105 12.54 -2.07 33.44
C ASP A 105 13.71 -2.89 32.86
N THR A 106 14.88 -2.29 32.70
CA THR A 106 16.10 -2.96 32.20
C THR A 106 17.15 -3.14 33.29
N LYS A 107 16.79 -2.98 34.58
CA LYS A 107 17.70 -3.01 35.72
C LYS A 107 18.89 -2.05 35.54
N PHE A 108 18.61 -0.88 34.96
CA PHE A 108 19.55 0.19 34.60
C PHE A 108 20.67 -0.23 33.64
N LYS A 109 20.55 -1.39 32.99
CA LYS A 109 21.43 -1.79 31.89
C LYS A 109 20.91 -1.17 30.60
N GLU A 110 21.84 -0.67 29.79
CA GLU A 110 21.51 -0.11 28.49
C GLU A 110 21.11 -1.22 27.51
N LYS A 111 19.96 -1.04 26.89
CA LYS A 111 19.43 -1.84 25.78
C LYS A 111 19.25 -0.93 24.57
N ILE A 112 19.56 -1.41 23.37
CA ILE A 112 19.50 -0.62 22.15
C ILE A 112 18.68 -1.38 21.11
N VAL A 113 17.59 -0.78 20.65
CA VAL A 113 16.79 -1.29 19.55
C VAL A 113 17.15 -0.48 18.31
N ILE A 114 17.73 -1.13 17.30
CA ILE A 114 18.08 -0.53 16.02
C ILE A 114 16.90 -0.68 15.06
N PHE A 115 16.55 0.41 14.37
CA PHE A 115 15.50 0.45 13.37
C PHE A 115 16.13 0.56 11.98
N ALA A 116 15.80 -0.38 11.11
CA ALA A 116 16.34 -0.45 9.76
C ALA A 116 15.23 -0.69 8.72
N GLY A 117 15.46 -0.24 7.49
CA GLY A 117 14.62 -0.60 6.34
C GLY A 117 15.12 -1.91 5.72
N GLY A 118 14.21 -2.75 5.25
CA GLY A 118 14.50 -4.08 4.74
C GLY A 118 14.08 -4.35 3.30
N GLY A 119 13.34 -3.44 2.66
CA GLY A 119 12.70 -3.68 1.37
C GLY A 119 13.59 -3.56 0.14
N LYS A 120 14.80 -3.00 0.25
CA LYS A 120 15.71 -2.83 -0.91
C LYS A 120 16.75 -3.93 -0.97
N ALA A 121 17.24 -4.22 -2.17
CA ALA A 121 18.29 -5.21 -2.41
C ALA A 121 19.57 -4.97 -1.59
N ASP A 122 19.87 -3.72 -1.25
CA ASP A 122 21.04 -3.30 -0.47
C ASP A 122 20.73 -2.96 1.01
N SER A 123 19.48 -3.07 1.45
CA SER A 123 19.03 -2.78 2.82
C SER A 123 19.83 -3.55 3.89
N PHE A 124 20.23 -4.79 3.57
CA PHE A 124 21.02 -5.64 4.45
C PHE A 124 22.33 -4.98 4.92
N LYS A 125 22.91 -4.04 4.15
CA LYS A 125 24.18 -3.38 4.48
C LYS A 125 24.09 -2.61 5.81
N SER A 126 22.93 -2.01 6.09
CA SER A 126 22.70 -1.20 7.29
C SER A 126 22.71 -2.01 8.59
N ILE A 127 22.36 -3.29 8.53
CA ILE A 127 22.27 -4.17 9.70
C ILE A 127 23.55 -4.99 9.94
N ARG A 128 24.56 -4.86 9.06
CA ARG A 128 25.87 -5.54 9.19
C ARG A 128 26.69 -5.01 10.36
N GLY A 129 27.61 -5.84 10.84
CA GLY A 129 28.60 -5.46 11.86
C GLY A 129 28.10 -5.45 13.31
N ASN A 130 26.82 -5.77 13.54
CA ASN A 130 26.27 -5.99 14.88
C ASN A 130 25.79 -7.44 15.02
N SER A 131 25.78 -7.95 16.25
CA SER A 131 25.03 -9.16 16.62
C SER A 131 23.80 -8.75 17.41
N TYR A 132 22.64 -9.25 17.04
CA TYR A 132 21.35 -8.90 17.66
C TYR A 132 20.83 -10.06 18.49
N GLY A 133 20.29 -9.78 19.68
CA GLY A 133 19.64 -10.78 20.52
C GLY A 133 18.30 -11.23 19.95
N MET A 134 17.52 -10.31 19.39
CA MET A 134 16.18 -10.57 18.87
C MET A 134 15.92 -9.72 17.63
N TRP A 135 14.96 -10.15 16.81
CA TRP A 135 14.54 -9.45 15.61
C TRP A 135 13.01 -9.42 15.49
N LEU A 136 12.45 -8.21 15.37
CA LEU A 136 11.05 -8.00 15.01
C LEU A 136 11.00 -7.41 13.60
N ALA A 137 10.34 -8.08 12.67
CA ALA A 137 10.08 -7.59 11.32
C ALA A 137 8.58 -7.47 11.10
N THR A 138 8.14 -6.28 10.68
CA THR A 138 6.75 -6.05 10.29
C THR A 138 6.62 -6.03 8.77
N GLU A 139 5.55 -6.61 8.24
CA GLU A 139 5.34 -6.84 6.81
C GLU A 139 6.55 -7.58 6.20
N ILE A 140 6.87 -8.77 6.76
CA ILE A 140 8.08 -9.50 6.38
C ILE A 140 8.10 -9.89 4.89
N ASN A 141 6.94 -10.07 4.25
CA ASN A 141 6.83 -10.31 2.81
C ASN A 141 7.38 -9.15 1.96
N LEU A 142 7.38 -7.92 2.48
CA LEU A 142 7.95 -6.74 1.81
C LEU A 142 9.46 -6.58 2.00
N HIS A 143 10.13 -7.53 2.68
CA HIS A 143 11.57 -7.50 2.85
C HIS A 143 12.27 -8.20 1.68
N HIS A 144 13.36 -7.62 1.22
CA HIS A 144 14.23 -8.28 0.26
C HIS A 144 14.94 -9.48 0.92
N GLU A 145 15.04 -10.61 0.22
CA GLU A 145 15.64 -11.86 0.72
C GLU A 145 17.01 -11.68 1.39
N ASN A 146 17.88 -10.86 0.80
CA ASN A 146 19.20 -10.54 1.35
C ASN A 146 19.13 -9.98 2.78
N THR A 147 18.12 -9.14 3.07
CA THR A 147 17.90 -8.60 4.42
C THR A 147 17.51 -9.71 5.39
N ILE A 148 16.62 -10.61 4.97
CA ILE A 148 16.15 -11.74 5.79
C ILE A 148 17.32 -12.67 6.13
N LYS A 149 18.10 -13.06 5.12
CA LYS A 149 19.30 -13.90 5.28
C LYS A 149 20.31 -13.24 6.23
N GLU A 150 20.59 -11.95 6.05
CA GLU A 150 21.52 -11.22 6.92
C GLU A 150 20.99 -11.09 8.36
N ALA A 151 19.72 -10.80 8.56
CA ALA A 151 19.13 -10.68 9.90
C ALA A 151 19.16 -12.02 10.67
N PHE A 152 18.91 -13.15 10.00
CA PHE A 152 19.12 -14.46 10.61
C PHE A 152 20.58 -14.70 11.00
N ASN A 153 21.54 -14.37 10.12
CA ASN A 153 22.96 -14.48 10.43
C ASN A 153 23.37 -13.62 11.64
N ARG A 154 22.80 -12.42 11.77
CA ARG A 154 23.10 -11.52 12.90
C ARG A 154 22.44 -11.93 14.21
N THR A 155 21.44 -12.79 14.19
CA THR A 155 20.79 -13.33 15.40
C THR A 155 21.29 -14.72 15.80
N ALA A 156 22.11 -15.37 14.98
CA ALA A 156 22.51 -16.77 15.19
C ALA A 156 23.26 -17.04 16.51
N ALA A 157 24.01 -16.06 17.03
CA ALA A 157 24.77 -16.19 18.28
C ALA A 157 24.08 -15.54 19.50
N ALA A 158 22.79 -15.21 19.39
CA ALA A 158 22.02 -14.61 20.47
C ALA A 158 21.89 -15.54 21.67
N LYS A 159 21.92 -14.97 22.89
CA LYS A 159 21.71 -15.73 24.13
C LYS A 159 20.23 -16.00 24.36
N ASP A 160 19.39 -15.01 24.09
CA ASP A 160 17.94 -15.08 24.24
C ASP A 160 17.27 -14.82 22.89
N ARG A 161 17.51 -15.74 21.94
CA ARG A 161 17.06 -15.59 20.56
C ARG A 161 15.54 -15.63 20.46
N LYS A 162 14.97 -14.60 19.83
CA LYS A 162 13.56 -14.59 19.39
C LYS A 162 13.39 -13.80 18.11
N ILE A 163 12.54 -14.32 17.23
CA ILE A 163 12.19 -13.76 15.94
C ILE A 163 10.68 -13.52 15.93
N TYR A 164 10.25 -12.33 15.55
CA TYR A 164 8.86 -11.92 15.50
C TYR A 164 8.56 -11.38 14.10
N TRP A 165 7.68 -12.04 13.37
CA TRP A 165 7.34 -11.69 12.00
C TRP A 165 5.84 -11.52 11.85
N ASP A 166 5.39 -10.32 11.54
CA ASP A 166 4.02 -10.12 11.08
C ASP A 166 3.97 -9.89 9.57
N LEU A 167 2.84 -10.27 8.97
CA LEU A 167 2.54 -10.03 7.56
C LEU A 167 1.04 -10.05 7.28
N ASN A 168 0.64 -9.33 6.24
CA ASN A 168 -0.63 -9.58 5.57
C ASN A 168 -0.43 -10.71 4.55
N PRO A 169 -1.47 -11.50 4.24
CA PRO A 169 -1.39 -12.54 3.24
C PRO A 169 -0.98 -12.03 1.86
N ASP A 170 -0.24 -12.85 1.13
CA ASP A 170 0.24 -12.60 -0.22
C ASP A 170 -0.09 -13.78 -1.15
N ALA A 171 0.43 -13.76 -2.38
CA ALA A 171 0.37 -14.90 -3.28
C ALA A 171 0.87 -16.18 -2.57
N PRO A 172 0.15 -17.33 -2.64
CA PRO A 172 0.53 -18.56 -1.95
C PRO A 172 1.94 -19.06 -2.26
N THR A 173 2.43 -18.74 -3.45
CA THR A 173 3.74 -19.10 -4.00
C THR A 173 4.85 -18.13 -3.61
N HIS A 174 4.54 -17.04 -2.89
CA HIS A 174 5.53 -16.07 -2.43
C HIS A 174 6.63 -16.75 -1.60
N PHE A 175 7.89 -16.39 -1.86
CA PHE A 175 9.06 -17.09 -1.29
C PHE A 175 9.04 -17.12 0.25
N ILE A 176 8.45 -16.09 0.88
CA ILE A 176 8.35 -16.02 2.34
C ILE A 176 7.62 -17.23 2.94
N TYR A 177 6.61 -17.77 2.24
CA TYR A 177 5.87 -18.93 2.68
C TYR A 177 6.69 -20.19 2.45
N LYS A 178 7.09 -20.41 1.20
CA LYS A 178 7.80 -21.61 0.76
C LYS A 178 9.13 -21.82 1.47
N ASP A 179 9.96 -20.78 1.56
CA ASP A 179 11.34 -20.90 2.02
C ASP A 179 11.48 -20.71 3.52
N TYR A 180 10.49 -20.08 4.17
CA TYR A 180 10.51 -19.77 5.59
C TYR A 180 9.27 -20.26 6.35
N ILE A 181 8.11 -19.61 6.22
CA ILE A 181 6.99 -19.82 7.15
C ILE A 181 6.52 -21.29 7.14
N ASP A 182 6.20 -21.85 5.98
CA ASP A 182 5.67 -23.21 5.88
C ASP A 182 6.74 -24.24 6.24
N LYS A 183 7.97 -24.04 5.74
CA LYS A 183 9.14 -24.88 6.05
C LYS A 183 9.48 -24.89 7.53
N TYR A 184 9.36 -23.76 8.22
CA TYR A 184 9.71 -23.63 9.63
C TYR A 184 8.62 -24.26 10.48
N THR A 185 7.35 -23.99 10.15
CA THR A 185 6.19 -24.56 10.83
C THR A 185 6.15 -26.09 10.69
N SER A 186 6.58 -26.64 9.55
CA SER A 186 6.67 -28.09 9.34
C SER A 186 7.90 -28.75 9.96
N ASN A 187 8.83 -27.98 10.55
CA ASN A 187 10.08 -28.52 11.09
C ASN A 187 10.00 -28.68 12.62
N PRO A 188 9.90 -29.92 13.15
CA PRO A 188 9.72 -30.16 14.59
C PRO A 188 10.94 -29.77 15.43
N LYS A 189 12.10 -29.48 14.81
CA LYS A 189 13.29 -28.98 15.51
C LYS A 189 13.23 -27.49 15.79
N LEU A 190 12.29 -26.76 15.18
CA LEU A 190 12.10 -25.33 15.37
C LEU A 190 10.90 -25.11 16.29
N SER A 191 11.07 -24.25 17.29
CA SER A 191 9.98 -23.82 18.16
C SER A 191 9.25 -22.66 17.50
N VAL A 192 8.18 -22.97 16.75
CA VAL A 192 7.38 -22.00 15.99
C VAL A 192 6.02 -21.82 16.63
N ASN A 193 5.67 -20.57 16.94
CA ASN A 193 4.34 -20.13 17.29
C ASN A 193 3.75 -19.37 16.11
N TYR A 194 2.85 -20.02 15.37
CA TYR A 194 2.14 -19.43 14.23
C TYR A 194 0.71 -19.07 14.63
N GLY A 195 0.32 -17.81 14.39
CA GLY A 195 -1.02 -17.31 14.61
C GLY A 195 -1.60 -16.71 13.34
N HIS A 196 -2.84 -17.07 13.01
CA HIS A 196 -3.60 -16.48 11.91
C HIS A 196 -4.71 -15.57 12.47
N PHE A 197 -4.76 -14.31 12.08
CA PHE A 197 -5.64 -13.29 12.67
C PHE A 197 -6.54 -12.63 11.62
N LEU A 198 -7.81 -12.49 11.96
CA LEU A 198 -8.81 -11.78 11.17
C LEU A 198 -9.09 -10.40 11.76
N ILE A 199 -9.70 -9.52 10.98
CA ILE A 199 -10.05 -8.17 11.47
C ILE A 199 -11.03 -8.25 12.66
N ASP A 200 -11.88 -9.28 12.69
CA ASP A 200 -12.86 -9.53 13.75
C ASP A 200 -12.23 -10.01 15.07
N ASP A 201 -10.94 -10.41 15.07
CA ASP A 201 -10.23 -10.76 16.31
C ASP A 201 -9.87 -9.52 17.15
N ASN A 202 -9.90 -8.33 16.52
CA ASN A 202 -9.60 -7.06 17.17
C ASN A 202 -10.85 -6.45 17.84
N ILE A 203 -11.00 -6.74 19.13
CA ILE A 203 -12.11 -6.27 19.97
C ILE A 203 -12.14 -4.74 20.19
N THR A 204 -11.10 -4.01 19.81
CA THR A 204 -11.05 -2.54 19.95
C THR A 204 -11.81 -1.80 18.84
N ILE A 205 -12.16 -2.50 17.76
CA ILE A 205 -12.90 -1.93 16.64
C ILE A 205 -14.37 -2.30 16.82
N SER A 206 -15.22 -1.28 16.98
CA SER A 206 -16.67 -1.48 17.04
C SER A 206 -17.19 -2.17 15.77
N LYS A 207 -18.25 -2.97 15.89
CA LYS A 207 -18.90 -3.65 14.75
C LYS A 207 -19.23 -2.70 13.59
N GLU A 208 -19.83 -1.54 13.87
CA GLU A 208 -20.14 -0.52 12.85
C GLU A 208 -18.90 -0.06 12.06
N ARG A 209 -17.78 0.14 12.77
CA ARG A 209 -16.52 0.52 12.14
C ARG A 209 -15.91 -0.64 11.33
N LEU A 210 -16.02 -1.88 11.81
CA LEU A 210 -15.62 -3.06 11.04
C LEU A 210 -16.42 -3.17 9.75
N ASP A 211 -17.74 -3.00 9.82
CA ASP A 211 -18.63 -3.03 8.65
C ASP A 211 -18.25 -1.91 7.66
N THR A 212 -17.94 -0.71 8.16
CA THR A 212 -17.45 0.40 7.33
C THR A 212 -16.10 0.10 6.66
N ILE A 213 -15.20 -0.62 7.33
CA ILE A 213 -13.92 -1.04 6.74
C ILE A 213 -14.16 -2.09 5.66
N LYS A 214 -14.97 -3.11 5.96
CA LYS A 214 -15.30 -4.19 5.02
C LYS A 214 -15.99 -3.64 3.75
N ALA A 215 -16.87 -2.66 3.89
CA ALA A 215 -17.57 -2.02 2.77
C ALA A 215 -16.66 -1.24 1.80
N GLN A 216 -15.40 -0.96 2.16
CA GLN A 216 -14.44 -0.31 1.26
C GLN A 216 -13.90 -1.23 0.17
N TYR A 217 -14.20 -2.52 0.28
CA TYR A 217 -13.65 -3.57 -0.55
C TYR A 217 -14.80 -4.34 -1.19
N SER A 218 -14.72 -4.57 -2.50
CA SER A 218 -15.63 -5.53 -3.15
C SER A 218 -15.22 -6.95 -2.78
N PRO A 219 -16.14 -7.82 -2.31
CA PRO A 219 -15.82 -9.18 -1.82
C PRO A 219 -15.03 -10.06 -2.79
N GLU A 220 -15.21 -9.84 -4.09
CA GLU A 220 -14.55 -10.62 -5.13
C GLU A 220 -13.09 -10.23 -5.38
N THR A 221 -12.67 -9.06 -4.90
CA THR A 221 -11.31 -8.55 -5.14
C THR A 221 -10.27 -9.32 -4.36
N VAL A 222 -9.06 -9.39 -4.92
CA VAL A 222 -7.89 -9.98 -4.24
C VAL A 222 -7.61 -9.29 -2.90
N TRP A 223 -7.82 -7.98 -2.79
CA TRP A 223 -7.60 -7.24 -1.55
C TRP A 223 -8.64 -7.57 -0.48
N TYR A 224 -9.91 -7.82 -0.81
CA TYR A 224 -10.86 -8.32 0.19
C TYR A 224 -10.41 -9.67 0.76
N LYS A 225 -10.03 -10.60 -0.13
CA LYS A 225 -9.56 -11.93 0.26
C LYS A 225 -8.32 -11.86 1.15
N ARG A 226 -7.33 -11.03 0.82
CA ARG A 226 -6.09 -10.86 1.61
C ARG A 226 -6.31 -10.02 2.86
N ASP A 227 -6.80 -8.79 2.73
CA ASP A 227 -6.85 -7.79 3.80
C ASP A 227 -7.98 -8.04 4.80
N ILE A 228 -9.11 -8.64 4.37
CA ILE A 228 -10.27 -8.88 5.24
C ILE A 228 -10.35 -10.35 5.67
N LEU A 229 -10.34 -11.28 4.71
CA LEU A 229 -10.48 -12.72 4.99
C LEU A 229 -9.16 -13.38 5.43
N GLY A 230 -8.02 -12.68 5.31
CA GLY A 230 -6.74 -13.23 5.71
C GLY A 230 -6.26 -14.38 4.82
N LEU A 231 -6.72 -14.48 3.57
CA LEU A 231 -6.41 -15.61 2.69
C LEU A 231 -5.18 -15.33 1.82
N ARG A 232 -4.29 -16.32 1.71
CA ARG A 232 -3.24 -16.34 0.68
C ARG A 232 -3.89 -16.67 -0.66
N VAL A 233 -3.92 -15.71 -1.58
CA VAL A 233 -4.54 -15.87 -2.92
C VAL A 233 -3.73 -15.12 -3.97
N LEU A 234 -3.65 -15.66 -5.19
CA LEU A 234 -3.09 -14.96 -6.35
C LEU A 234 -4.09 -13.90 -6.84
N ALA A 235 -3.59 -12.82 -7.42
CA ALA A 235 -4.44 -11.91 -8.18
C ALA A 235 -4.72 -12.55 -9.55
N GLU A 236 -5.97 -12.87 -9.84
CA GLU A 236 -6.38 -13.56 -11.07
C GLU A 236 -7.69 -12.97 -11.63
N GLY A 237 -7.90 -13.11 -12.94
CA GLY A 237 -9.11 -12.64 -13.61
C GLY A 237 -9.28 -11.11 -13.62
N LEU A 238 -10.55 -10.67 -13.70
CA LEU A 238 -10.92 -9.26 -13.87
C LEU A 238 -10.51 -8.38 -12.69
N ILE A 239 -9.80 -7.29 -12.99
CA ILE A 239 -9.32 -6.32 -12.01
C ILE A 239 -10.47 -5.52 -11.38
N TYR A 240 -11.44 -5.10 -12.21
CA TYR A 240 -12.55 -4.23 -11.80
C TYR A 240 -13.89 -4.96 -11.85
N LYS A 241 -13.93 -6.20 -11.34
CA LYS A 241 -15.09 -7.10 -11.46
C LYS A 241 -16.42 -6.47 -11.02
N GLU A 242 -16.47 -5.79 -9.88
CA GLU A 242 -17.69 -5.11 -9.39
C GLU A 242 -18.21 -4.05 -10.37
N PHE A 243 -17.30 -3.31 -11.02
CA PHE A 243 -17.67 -2.36 -12.07
C PHE A 243 -18.09 -3.10 -13.34
N ALA A 244 -17.35 -4.14 -13.74
CA ALA A 244 -17.62 -4.87 -14.97
C ALA A 244 -19.00 -5.53 -14.97
N ASP A 245 -19.38 -6.13 -13.83
CA ASP A 245 -20.65 -6.83 -13.63
C ASP A 245 -21.83 -5.85 -13.48
N ASN A 246 -21.59 -4.58 -13.10
CA ASN A 246 -22.65 -3.62 -12.74
C ASN A 246 -22.44 -2.21 -13.33
N SER A 247 -21.81 -2.08 -14.50
CA SER A 247 -21.34 -0.78 -15.02
C SER A 247 -22.47 0.27 -15.12
N GLU A 248 -23.67 -0.14 -15.55
CA GLU A 248 -24.84 0.75 -15.67
C GLU A 248 -25.21 1.48 -14.36
N LYS A 249 -24.93 0.90 -13.19
CA LYS A 249 -25.17 1.51 -11.87
C LYS A 249 -24.39 2.81 -11.67
N TYR A 250 -23.25 2.95 -12.34
CA TYR A 250 -22.32 4.07 -12.18
C TYR A 250 -22.49 5.15 -13.27
N LEU A 251 -23.38 4.94 -14.25
CA LEU A 251 -23.69 5.91 -15.28
C LEU A 251 -24.61 7.01 -14.71
N ILE A 252 -24.21 8.27 -14.90
CA ILE A 252 -25.05 9.44 -14.54
C ILE A 252 -25.23 10.37 -15.75
N ASP A 253 -26.38 11.03 -15.82
CA ASP A 253 -26.70 12.03 -16.85
C ASP A 253 -26.69 13.47 -16.30
N TYR A 254 -26.84 13.67 -15.00
CA TYR A 254 -26.80 14.96 -14.32
C TYR A 254 -25.39 15.35 -13.84
N ASP A 255 -25.09 16.64 -13.79
CA ASP A 255 -23.81 17.15 -13.28
C ASP A 255 -23.79 17.23 -11.76
N LYS A 256 -22.59 17.08 -11.18
CA LYS A 256 -22.32 17.23 -9.75
C LYS A 256 -21.48 18.48 -9.51
N ASN A 257 -21.32 18.88 -8.26
CA ASN A 257 -20.49 20.03 -7.91
C ASN A 257 -18.99 19.68 -7.98
N TYR A 258 -18.39 19.91 -9.14
CA TYR A 258 -16.98 19.64 -9.45
C TYR A 258 -16.06 20.72 -8.89
N ILE A 259 -15.10 20.33 -8.05
CA ILE A 259 -14.05 21.23 -7.54
C ILE A 259 -12.80 21.23 -8.39
N THR A 260 -12.57 20.14 -9.14
CA THR A 260 -11.51 20.09 -10.14
C THR A 260 -11.91 19.21 -11.31
N ILE A 261 -11.48 19.60 -12.51
CA ILE A 261 -11.55 18.83 -13.75
C ILE A 261 -10.14 18.72 -14.31
N ASN A 262 -9.65 17.51 -14.52
CA ASN A 262 -8.33 17.27 -15.10
C ASN A 262 -8.45 16.38 -16.32
N VAL A 263 -7.45 16.46 -17.20
CA VAL A 263 -7.30 15.55 -18.33
C VAL A 263 -6.03 14.74 -18.14
N GLY A 264 -6.13 13.43 -18.28
CA GLY A 264 -4.96 12.57 -18.41
C GLY A 264 -4.73 12.19 -19.87
N VAL A 265 -3.46 12.08 -20.24
CA VAL A 265 -3.01 11.77 -21.60
C VAL A 265 -1.98 10.65 -21.52
N ASP A 266 -2.26 9.55 -22.20
CA ASP A 266 -1.29 8.48 -22.40
C ASP A 266 -0.86 8.43 -23.87
N PHE A 267 0.46 8.36 -24.09
CA PHE A 267 1.02 8.37 -25.44
C PHE A 267 1.33 6.95 -25.89
N GLY A 268 0.53 6.43 -26.82
CA GLY A 268 0.82 5.16 -27.47
C GLY A 268 2.06 5.22 -28.37
N GLY A 269 2.82 4.12 -28.42
CA GLY A 269 3.91 3.91 -29.38
C GLY A 269 3.42 3.28 -30.70
N ASN A 270 4.33 2.71 -31.51
CA ASN A 270 4.05 2.15 -32.85
C ASN A 270 2.95 1.06 -32.94
N LYS A 271 2.42 0.57 -31.82
CA LYS A 271 1.32 -0.42 -31.74
C LYS A 271 0.21 -0.04 -30.75
N SER A 272 0.31 1.11 -30.09
CA SER A 272 -0.62 1.55 -29.03
C SER A 272 -1.30 2.84 -29.44
N LYS A 273 -2.51 3.10 -28.92
CA LYS A 273 -3.29 4.29 -29.29
C LYS A 273 -2.98 5.41 -28.30
N HIS A 274 -3.00 6.66 -28.77
CA HIS A 274 -2.97 7.78 -27.84
C HIS A 274 -4.36 7.92 -27.20
N THR A 275 -4.41 8.12 -25.88
CA THR A 275 -5.67 8.18 -25.17
C THR A 275 -5.79 9.43 -24.32
N PHE A 276 -6.97 10.06 -24.37
CA PHE A 276 -7.31 11.22 -23.56
C PHE A 276 -8.51 10.89 -22.68
N VAL A 277 -8.41 11.18 -21.38
CA VAL A 277 -9.51 10.96 -20.42
C VAL A 277 -9.69 12.18 -19.55
N ALA A 278 -10.91 12.71 -19.49
CA ALA A 278 -11.27 13.83 -18.63
C ALA A 278 -11.99 13.30 -17.39
N THR A 279 -11.53 13.68 -16.20
CA THR A 279 -12.19 13.35 -14.93
C THR A 279 -12.47 14.59 -14.10
N ALA A 280 -13.48 14.50 -13.25
CA ALA A 280 -13.82 15.49 -12.26
C ALA A 280 -13.82 14.89 -10.85
N ILE A 281 -13.45 15.70 -9.88
CA ILE A 281 -13.58 15.37 -8.46
C ILE A 281 -14.62 16.29 -7.83
N THR A 282 -15.53 15.73 -7.03
CA THR A 282 -16.59 16.50 -6.39
C THR A 282 -16.15 17.13 -5.06
N THR A 283 -16.94 18.09 -4.59
CA THR A 283 -16.68 18.83 -3.35
C THR A 283 -16.35 17.92 -2.17
N GLY A 284 -15.23 18.21 -1.50
CA GLY A 284 -14.74 17.41 -0.38
C GLY A 284 -14.02 16.12 -0.78
N TYR A 285 -13.61 15.98 -2.05
CA TYR A 285 -12.98 14.76 -2.59
C TYR A 285 -13.87 13.52 -2.45
N LYS A 286 -15.19 13.72 -2.42
CA LYS A 286 -16.16 12.66 -2.15
C LYS A 286 -16.31 11.69 -3.30
N GLU A 287 -16.25 12.15 -4.54
CA GLU A 287 -16.56 11.29 -5.69
C GLU A 287 -15.62 11.61 -6.86
N LEU A 288 -15.32 10.58 -7.64
CA LEU A 288 -14.61 10.68 -8.91
C LEU A 288 -15.60 10.43 -10.05
N VAL A 289 -15.65 11.34 -11.01
CA VAL A 289 -16.57 11.26 -12.16
C VAL A 289 -15.76 11.31 -13.45
N CYS A 290 -15.82 10.26 -14.27
CA CYS A 290 -15.28 10.33 -15.63
C CYS A 290 -16.25 11.10 -16.54
N LEU A 291 -15.74 12.11 -17.23
CA LEU A 291 -16.52 13.06 -18.02
C LEU A 291 -16.53 12.73 -19.51
N ALA A 292 -15.40 12.27 -20.05
CA ALA A 292 -15.25 11.76 -21.41
C ALA A 292 -13.95 10.95 -21.56
N SER A 293 -13.90 10.03 -22.51
CA SER A 293 -12.71 9.29 -22.88
C SER A 293 -12.65 9.05 -24.39
N GLU A 294 -11.49 9.28 -25.01
CA GLU A 294 -11.30 9.13 -26.46
C GLU A 294 -9.94 8.49 -26.79
N ARG A 295 -9.92 7.62 -27.81
CA ARG A 295 -8.71 6.98 -28.34
C ARG A 295 -8.43 7.46 -29.75
N HIS A 296 -7.16 7.64 -30.06
CA HIS A 296 -6.71 8.22 -31.31
C HIS A 296 -5.51 7.47 -31.89
N GLU A 297 -5.54 7.27 -33.21
CA GLU A 297 -4.45 6.73 -34.02
C GLU A 297 -4.08 7.80 -35.08
N PRO A 298 -3.30 8.81 -34.71
CA PRO A 298 -2.89 9.87 -35.62
C PRO A 298 -1.69 9.41 -36.46
N ASP A 299 -1.74 9.70 -37.76
CA ASP A 299 -0.61 9.46 -38.66
C ASP A 299 0.56 10.42 -38.43
N THR A 300 0.32 11.57 -37.79
CA THR A 300 1.33 12.61 -37.56
C THR A 300 1.16 13.29 -36.20
N PRO A 301 2.24 13.86 -35.62
CA PRO A 301 2.15 14.68 -34.40
C PRO A 301 1.17 15.86 -34.52
N ASP A 302 1.02 16.46 -35.70
CA ASP A 302 0.08 17.57 -35.90
C ASP A 302 -1.37 17.09 -35.88
N THR A 303 -1.65 15.91 -36.43
CA THR A 303 -2.97 15.27 -36.30
C THR A 303 -3.29 14.99 -34.82
N LEU A 304 -2.33 14.45 -34.06
CA LEU A 304 -2.48 14.22 -32.62
C LEU A 304 -2.80 15.52 -31.87
N ASN A 305 -2.00 16.57 -32.12
CA ASN A 305 -2.17 17.89 -31.51
C ASN A 305 -3.56 18.46 -31.80
N ASN A 306 -4.04 18.33 -33.04
CA ASN A 306 -5.37 18.79 -33.44
C ASN A 306 -6.49 18.00 -32.76
N GLN A 307 -6.40 16.66 -32.70
CA GLN A 307 -7.38 15.81 -32.01
C GLN A 307 -7.43 16.13 -30.51
N PHE A 308 -6.28 16.28 -29.87
CA PHE A 308 -6.18 16.72 -28.48
C PHE A 308 -6.84 18.08 -28.26
N LEU A 309 -6.61 19.05 -29.15
CA LEU A 309 -7.23 20.37 -29.08
C LEU A 309 -8.76 20.27 -29.16
N GLN A 310 -9.30 19.40 -30.03
CA GLN A 310 -10.75 19.19 -30.12
C GLN A 310 -11.31 18.57 -28.84
N PHE A 311 -10.63 17.58 -28.27
CA PHE A 311 -10.99 17.00 -26.98
C PHE A 311 -11.04 18.06 -25.88
N VAL A 312 -9.99 18.88 -25.75
CA VAL A 312 -9.92 19.97 -24.77
C VAL A 312 -11.05 20.99 -24.99
N LYS A 313 -11.32 21.41 -26.23
CA LYS A 313 -12.41 22.32 -26.56
C LYS A 313 -13.78 21.73 -26.21
N LYS A 314 -14.00 20.44 -26.45
CA LYS A 314 -15.24 19.71 -26.07
C LYS A 314 -15.47 19.77 -24.56
N ILE A 315 -14.45 19.49 -23.76
CA ILE A 315 -14.55 19.56 -22.29
C ILE A 315 -14.80 20.99 -21.81
N LEU A 316 -14.07 21.97 -22.34
CA LEU A 316 -14.26 23.38 -22.00
C LEU A 316 -15.67 23.87 -22.37
N ALA A 317 -16.19 23.48 -23.54
CA ALA A 317 -17.53 23.88 -23.97
C ALA A 317 -18.63 23.29 -23.06
N LYS A 318 -18.45 22.05 -22.59
CA LYS A 318 -19.45 21.34 -21.79
C LYS A 318 -19.39 21.69 -20.30
N TYR A 319 -18.18 21.86 -19.74
CA TYR A 319 -17.97 21.99 -18.30
C TYR A 319 -17.32 23.31 -17.88
N GLY A 320 -16.96 24.18 -18.84
CA GLY A 320 -16.46 25.52 -18.59
C GLY A 320 -15.01 25.62 -18.10
N ARG A 321 -14.36 24.51 -17.73
CA ARG A 321 -12.99 24.52 -17.17
C ARG A 321 -12.25 23.19 -17.32
N ILE A 322 -10.93 23.30 -17.30
CA ILE A 322 -9.95 22.23 -17.01
C ILE A 322 -8.86 22.89 -16.15
N ASP A 323 -8.49 22.27 -15.04
CA ASP A 323 -7.49 22.81 -14.12
C ASP A 323 -6.07 22.42 -14.50
N CYS A 324 -5.88 21.17 -14.95
CA CYS A 324 -4.57 20.67 -15.33
C CYS A 324 -4.70 19.51 -16.30
N ILE A 325 -3.67 19.34 -17.13
CA ILE A 325 -3.51 18.20 -18.01
C ILE A 325 -2.25 17.45 -17.57
N PHE A 326 -2.36 16.14 -17.36
CA PHE A 326 -1.28 15.25 -16.93
C PHE A 326 -0.99 14.24 -18.04
N ALA A 327 0.20 14.32 -18.61
CA ALA A 327 0.62 13.46 -19.70
C ALA A 327 1.66 12.44 -19.26
N ASP A 328 1.75 11.34 -19.99
CA ASP A 328 2.84 10.39 -19.86
C ASP A 328 4.21 11.09 -20.00
N ASN A 329 5.19 10.60 -19.23
CA ASN A 329 6.52 11.19 -19.08
C ASN A 329 7.49 10.78 -20.20
N ALA A 330 7.17 9.75 -20.98
CA ALA A 330 8.09 9.15 -21.95
C ALA A 330 8.41 10.07 -23.14
N GLU A 331 7.48 10.92 -23.55
CA GLU A 331 7.59 11.69 -24.80
C GLU A 331 7.54 13.21 -24.58
N GLN A 332 8.65 13.77 -24.06
CA GLN A 332 8.76 15.21 -23.74
C GLN A 332 8.55 16.13 -24.95
N VAL A 333 8.83 15.64 -26.16
CA VAL A 333 8.58 16.41 -27.41
C VAL A 333 7.09 16.53 -27.67
N LEU A 334 6.32 15.44 -27.53
CA LEU A 334 4.87 15.45 -27.69
C LEU A 334 4.20 16.35 -26.66
N LEU A 335 4.64 16.29 -25.40
CA LEU A 335 4.15 17.17 -24.33
C LEU A 335 4.29 18.66 -24.70
N ARG A 336 5.46 19.06 -25.21
CA ARG A 336 5.69 20.44 -25.68
C ARG A 336 4.80 20.80 -26.88
N GLY A 337 4.55 19.84 -27.77
CA GLY A 337 3.61 19.97 -28.89
C GLY A 337 2.19 20.29 -28.41
N LEU A 338 1.68 19.52 -27.45
CA LEU A 338 0.38 19.75 -26.83
C LEU A 338 0.30 21.15 -26.18
N GLN A 339 1.30 21.50 -25.36
CA GLN A 339 1.34 22.80 -24.68
C GLN A 339 1.36 23.97 -25.68
N LYS A 340 2.17 23.88 -26.74
CA LYS A 340 2.24 24.89 -27.81
C LYS A 340 0.91 25.03 -28.54
N THR A 341 0.24 23.90 -28.81
CA THR A 341 -1.05 23.88 -29.50
C THR A 341 -2.14 24.60 -28.72
N LEU A 342 -2.19 24.41 -27.40
CA LEU A 342 -3.13 25.13 -26.52
C LEU A 342 -2.85 26.64 -26.52
N LEU A 343 -1.60 27.04 -26.34
CA LEU A 343 -1.21 28.45 -26.31
C LEU A 343 -1.51 29.17 -27.63
N ASN A 344 -1.22 28.53 -28.77
CA ASN A 344 -1.54 29.06 -30.09
C ASN A 344 -3.05 29.25 -30.32
N ASN A 345 -3.89 28.57 -29.54
CA ASN A 345 -5.35 28.67 -29.59
C ASN A 345 -5.92 29.52 -28.43
N ASN A 346 -5.08 30.31 -27.75
CA ASN A 346 -5.45 31.14 -26.59
C ASN A 346 -6.04 30.35 -25.41
N ILE A 347 -5.65 29.08 -25.26
CA ILE A 347 -6.06 28.22 -24.13
C ILE A 347 -4.88 28.13 -23.16
N ASN A 348 -5.00 28.81 -22.01
CA ASN A 348 -3.95 28.85 -20.98
C ASN A 348 -4.18 27.75 -19.92
N ILE A 349 -3.96 26.50 -20.30
CA ILE A 349 -3.97 25.33 -19.40
C ILE A 349 -2.57 24.72 -19.39
N ALA A 350 -2.11 24.33 -18.21
CA ALA A 350 -0.81 23.70 -18.04
C ALA A 350 -0.87 22.20 -18.39
N VAL A 351 0.07 21.75 -19.24
CA VAL A 351 0.37 20.34 -19.50
C VAL A 351 1.59 19.95 -18.66
N LYS A 352 1.44 18.95 -17.80
CA LYS A 352 2.46 18.50 -16.85
C LYS A 352 2.72 17.01 -16.98
N ASN A 353 3.89 16.60 -16.51
CA ASN A 353 4.22 15.20 -16.31
C ASN A 353 3.29 14.56 -15.27
N SER A 354 2.88 13.32 -15.54
CA SER A 354 2.21 12.43 -14.59
C SER A 354 3.16 12.07 -13.43
N ILE A 355 2.57 11.76 -12.28
CA ILE A 355 3.31 11.35 -11.08
C ILE A 355 3.79 9.91 -11.23
N LYS A 356 3.01 9.06 -11.90
CA LYS A 356 3.23 7.62 -12.06
C LYS A 356 3.35 6.92 -10.71
N ASN A 357 2.32 7.06 -9.88
CA ASN A 357 2.18 6.21 -8.69
C ASN A 357 2.14 4.73 -9.11
N ALA A 358 2.46 3.82 -8.19
CA ALA A 358 2.45 2.39 -8.47
C ALA A 358 1.09 1.96 -9.04
N ILE A 359 1.10 1.15 -10.10
CA ILE A 359 -0.12 0.75 -10.83
C ILE A 359 -1.14 0.12 -9.88
N VAL A 360 -0.67 -0.76 -8.99
CA VAL A 360 -1.52 -1.42 -7.98
C VAL A 360 -2.23 -0.42 -7.06
N ASP A 361 -1.61 0.72 -6.71
CA ASP A 361 -2.25 1.74 -5.87
C ASP A 361 -3.36 2.48 -6.63
N ARG A 362 -3.16 2.73 -7.93
CA ARG A 362 -4.14 3.36 -8.83
C ARG A 362 -5.35 2.44 -9.04
N ILE A 363 -5.09 1.15 -9.25
CA ILE A 363 -6.13 0.11 -9.32
C ILE A 363 -6.94 0.02 -8.01
N ARG A 364 -6.24 -0.03 -6.86
CA ARG A 364 -6.87 -0.17 -5.54
C ARG A 364 -7.85 0.96 -5.25
N ILE A 365 -7.50 2.20 -5.55
CA ILE A 365 -8.40 3.33 -5.28
C ILE A 365 -9.65 3.28 -6.15
N VAL A 366 -9.54 2.86 -7.43
CA VAL A 366 -10.70 2.78 -8.33
C VAL A 366 -11.66 1.71 -7.83
N ASN A 367 -11.14 0.53 -7.47
CA ASN A 367 -11.96 -0.52 -6.87
C ASN A 367 -12.63 -0.07 -5.56
N SER A 368 -11.92 0.67 -4.70
CA SER A 368 -12.52 1.20 -3.48
C SER A 368 -13.61 2.24 -3.74
N LEU A 369 -13.41 3.14 -4.72
CA LEU A 369 -14.42 4.13 -5.11
C LEU A 369 -15.65 3.45 -5.71
N VAL A 370 -15.47 2.38 -6.50
CA VAL A 370 -16.57 1.57 -7.02
C VAL A 370 -17.33 0.88 -5.87
N ALA A 371 -16.61 0.18 -4.99
CA ALA A 371 -17.21 -0.55 -3.85
C ALA A 371 -18.03 0.36 -2.93
N THR A 372 -17.57 1.59 -2.73
CA THR A 372 -18.22 2.59 -1.86
C THR A 372 -19.24 3.46 -2.58
N GLY A 373 -19.53 3.23 -3.87
CA GLY A 373 -20.48 4.02 -4.65
C GLY A 373 -20.05 5.47 -4.89
N ARG A 374 -18.73 5.72 -4.94
CA ARG A 374 -18.08 7.03 -5.12
C ARG A 374 -17.48 7.22 -6.51
N PHE A 375 -17.56 6.21 -7.38
CA PHE A 375 -17.15 6.31 -8.79
C PHE A 375 -18.37 6.46 -9.70
N PHE A 376 -18.29 7.38 -10.67
CA PHE A 376 -19.33 7.58 -11.68
C PHE A 376 -18.72 7.88 -13.05
N TYR A 377 -19.50 7.73 -14.12
CA TYR A 377 -19.10 8.14 -15.46
C TYR A 377 -20.27 8.73 -16.27
N LYS A 378 -19.94 9.47 -17.33
CA LYS A 378 -20.88 10.05 -18.30
C LYS A 378 -20.93 9.21 -19.58
N LYS A 379 -21.96 9.42 -20.40
CA LYS A 379 -22.13 8.70 -21.69
C LYS A 379 -20.93 8.81 -22.63
N ASP A 380 -20.16 9.89 -22.57
CA ASP A 380 -19.00 10.12 -23.44
C ASP A 380 -17.74 9.30 -23.04
N CYS A 381 -17.89 8.23 -22.23
CA CYS A 381 -16.78 7.47 -21.64
C CYS A 381 -16.68 6.02 -22.14
N GLU A 382 -17.16 5.73 -23.35
CA GLU A 382 -17.25 4.36 -23.89
C GLU A 382 -15.91 3.61 -23.87
N THR A 383 -14.81 4.28 -24.24
CA THR A 383 -13.48 3.65 -24.23
C THR A 383 -13.02 3.27 -22.82
N LEU A 384 -13.27 4.14 -21.82
CA LEU A 384 -12.93 3.82 -20.43
C LEU A 384 -13.81 2.70 -19.87
N VAL A 385 -15.11 2.70 -20.17
CA VAL A 385 -16.02 1.63 -19.72
C VAL A 385 -15.55 0.28 -20.25
N SER A 386 -15.24 0.21 -21.55
CA SER A 386 -14.69 -1.01 -22.16
C SER A 386 -13.37 -1.42 -21.51
N ALA A 387 -12.47 -0.47 -21.24
CA ALA A 387 -11.17 -0.74 -20.63
C ALA A 387 -11.29 -1.30 -19.20
N LEU A 388 -12.18 -0.71 -18.39
CA LEU A 388 -12.46 -1.20 -17.03
C LEU A 388 -13.12 -2.58 -17.04
N GLN A 389 -13.96 -2.88 -18.05
CA GLN A 389 -14.64 -4.17 -18.19
C GLN A 389 -13.73 -5.32 -18.61
N THR A 390 -12.60 -5.04 -19.27
CA THR A 390 -11.74 -6.08 -19.85
C THR A 390 -10.42 -6.27 -19.12
N ALA A 391 -9.96 -5.32 -18.31
CA ALA A 391 -8.68 -5.40 -17.63
C ALA A 391 -8.56 -6.60 -16.69
N VAL A 392 -7.52 -7.40 -16.86
CA VAL A 392 -7.22 -8.59 -16.05
C VAL A 392 -5.83 -8.53 -15.42
N PHE A 393 -5.64 -9.28 -14.34
CA PHE A 393 -4.31 -9.53 -13.78
C PHE A 393 -3.52 -10.49 -14.68
N ASP A 394 -2.20 -10.34 -14.70
CA ASP A 394 -1.30 -11.31 -15.34
C ASP A 394 -1.11 -12.53 -14.42
N GLU A 395 -1.79 -13.63 -14.73
CA GLU A 395 -1.73 -14.87 -13.96
C GLU A 395 -0.34 -15.53 -13.95
N LYS A 396 0.59 -15.10 -14.83
CA LYS A 396 1.96 -15.60 -14.86
C LYS A 396 2.87 -14.88 -13.86
N GLU A 397 2.49 -13.68 -13.44
CA GLU A 397 3.26 -12.89 -12.48
C GLU A 397 2.84 -13.23 -11.05
N LEU A 398 3.83 -13.24 -10.15
CA LEU A 398 3.59 -13.47 -8.72
C LEU A 398 3.10 -12.21 -8.02
N ASP A 399 3.57 -11.05 -8.51
CA ASP A 399 3.15 -9.74 -8.04
C ASP A 399 1.78 -9.38 -8.64
N ASP A 400 1.06 -8.44 -8.01
CA ASP A 400 -0.23 -7.94 -8.49
C ASP A 400 -0.05 -7.06 -9.75
N VAL A 401 0.29 -7.67 -10.89
CA VAL A 401 0.57 -7.01 -12.16
C VAL A 401 -0.66 -7.04 -13.05
N ARG A 402 -1.01 -5.88 -13.63
CA ARG A 402 -2.03 -5.79 -14.69
C ARG A 402 -1.45 -6.34 -15.99
N LEU A 403 -2.15 -7.26 -16.64
CA LEU A 403 -1.72 -7.81 -17.92
C LEU A 403 -1.74 -6.71 -18.99
N ASP A 404 -0.61 -6.54 -19.67
CA ASP A 404 -0.44 -5.60 -20.76
C ASP A 404 0.22 -6.28 -21.96
N ASP A 405 -0.56 -7.12 -22.64
CA ASP A 405 -0.17 -7.86 -23.85
C ASP A 405 -0.94 -7.39 -25.10
N GLY A 406 -1.69 -6.29 -24.98
CA GLY A 406 -2.56 -5.73 -26.02
C GLY A 406 -3.97 -6.33 -26.09
N THR A 407 -4.32 -7.30 -25.23
CA THR A 407 -5.68 -7.85 -25.17
C THR A 407 -6.67 -6.92 -24.45
N SER A 408 -6.18 -6.02 -23.60
CA SER A 408 -6.94 -5.02 -22.85
C SER A 408 -6.47 -3.61 -23.19
N ASP A 409 -7.36 -2.64 -23.01
CA ASP A 409 -7.11 -1.23 -23.33
C ASP A 409 -6.40 -0.51 -22.18
N ILE A 410 -5.10 -0.81 -22.02
CA ILE A 410 -4.29 -0.29 -20.93
C ILE A 410 -4.01 1.21 -21.09
N ASP A 411 -3.81 1.68 -22.34
CA ASP A 411 -3.59 3.09 -22.66
C ASP A 411 -4.71 3.99 -22.08
N THR A 412 -5.98 3.54 -22.19
CA THR A 412 -7.12 4.28 -21.63
C THR A 412 -7.12 4.30 -20.11
N LEU A 413 -6.73 3.19 -19.48
CA LEU A 413 -6.63 3.12 -18.02
C LEU A 413 -5.50 4.02 -17.51
N ASP A 414 -4.36 4.05 -18.18
CA ASP A 414 -3.24 4.90 -17.79
C ASP A 414 -3.61 6.38 -17.92
N ALA A 415 -4.20 6.80 -19.05
CA ALA A 415 -4.72 8.16 -19.21
C ALA A 415 -5.76 8.50 -18.14
N PHE A 416 -6.70 7.59 -17.84
CA PHE A 416 -7.65 7.78 -16.75
C PHE A 416 -6.96 7.97 -15.41
N GLU A 417 -5.99 7.12 -15.08
CA GLU A 417 -5.28 7.14 -13.81
C GLU A 417 -4.43 8.41 -13.63
N TYR A 418 -3.74 8.87 -14.68
CA TYR A 418 -2.97 10.13 -14.65
C TYR A 418 -3.84 11.35 -14.35
N SER A 419 -5.12 11.32 -14.74
CA SER A 419 -6.03 12.46 -14.54
C SER A 419 -6.35 12.72 -13.06
N PHE A 420 -6.26 11.70 -12.18
CA PHE A 420 -6.63 11.84 -10.77
C PHE A 420 -5.55 11.40 -9.77
N GLU A 421 -4.47 10.75 -10.20
CA GLU A 421 -3.50 10.12 -9.28
C GLU A 421 -2.82 11.10 -8.29
N LYS A 422 -2.80 12.40 -8.61
CA LYS A 422 -2.36 13.43 -7.66
C LYS A 422 -3.21 13.48 -6.39
N TYR A 423 -4.46 13.00 -6.46
CA TYR A 423 -5.45 13.06 -5.40
C TYR A 423 -5.70 11.71 -4.73
N LEU A 424 -4.88 10.67 -4.97
CA LEU A 424 -5.05 9.34 -4.36
C LEU A 424 -5.28 9.41 -2.85
N LYS A 425 -4.46 10.18 -2.13
CA LYS A 425 -4.56 10.35 -0.68
C LYS A 425 -5.83 11.08 -0.23
N ALA A 426 -6.37 11.96 -1.05
CA ALA A 426 -7.58 12.71 -0.72
C ALA A 426 -8.84 11.87 -1.01
N LEU A 427 -8.84 11.14 -2.12
CA LEU A 427 -9.90 10.22 -2.51
C LEU A 427 -10.00 9.00 -1.57
N SER A 428 -8.90 8.61 -0.92
CA SER A 428 -8.89 7.53 0.07
C SER A 428 -9.44 7.92 1.44
N ILE A 429 -9.71 9.21 1.69
CA ILE A 429 -10.35 9.67 2.92
C ILE A 429 -11.86 9.49 2.75
N LEU A 430 -12.48 8.84 3.72
CA LEU A 430 -13.94 8.72 3.89
C LEU A 430 -14.45 9.81 4.83
#